data_AF-A0A975BD74-F1
#
_entry.id   AF-A0A975BD74-F1
#
_cell.length_a   1.000
_cell.length_b   1.000
_cell.length_c   1.000
_cell.angle_alpha   90.00
_cell.angle_beta   90.00
_cell.angle_gamma   90.00
#
_symmetry.space_group_name_H-M   'P 1'
#
loop_
_entity.id
_entity.type
_entity.pdbx_description
1 polymer ?
#
loop_
_entity_poly.entity_id
_entity_poly.type
_entity_poly.pdbx_seq_one_letter_code
_entity_poly.pdbx_strand_id
1 'polypeptide(L)'
;MPQHSLIFQYGDDILFSLGMSVDDFAREARFLLSSKLYEIGKLTSGQAAKICGKSRVDFLLSLPGIGVSISNLPPENADAEIGFMNHA
;
A
#
# COMPACT_ATOMS: atom_id res chain seq x y z
N MET A 1 6.93 18.75 11.64
CA MET A 1 6.30 18.55 10.32
C MET A 1 4.80 18.68 10.51
N PRO A 2 4.08 19.45 9.68
CA PRO A 2 2.62 19.53 9.76
C PRO A 2 1.99 18.16 9.48
N GLN A 3 0.87 17.87 10.14
CA GLN A 3 0.10 16.65 9.96
C GLN A 3 -1.26 17.00 9.35
N HIS A 4 -1.71 16.15 8.43
CA HIS A 4 -2.98 16.30 7.73
C HIS A 4 -3.81 15.03 7.89
N SER A 5 -5.13 15.18 7.88
CA SER A 5 -6.10 14.08 8.00
C SER A 5 -6.99 14.03 6.77
N LEU A 6 -7.28 12.81 6.31
CA LEU A 6 -8.26 12.54 5.26
C LEU A 6 -9.46 11.87 5.91
N ILE A 7 -10.66 12.44 5.73
CA ILE A 7 -11.90 11.97 6.36
C ILE A 7 -12.84 11.47 5.26
N PHE A 8 -13.34 10.24 5.42
CA PHE A 8 -14.35 9.65 4.56
C PHE A 8 -15.64 9.46 5.36
N GLN A 9 -16.77 9.84 4.77
CA GLN A 9 -18.10 9.53 5.31
C GLN A 9 -18.59 8.24 4.67
N TYR A 10 -19.03 7.30 5.50
CA TYR A 10 -19.61 6.02 5.07
C TYR A 10 -20.66 5.60 6.10
N GLY A 11 -21.64 4.82 5.67
CA GLY A 11 -22.69 4.31 6.55
C GLY A 11 -22.35 2.95 7.15
N ASP A 12 -23.12 2.57 8.18
CA ASP A 12 -22.99 1.26 8.82
C ASP A 12 -23.29 0.11 7.84
N ASP A 13 -24.05 0.35 6.78
CA ASP A 13 -24.33 -0.60 5.70
C ASP A 13 -23.05 -1.15 5.06
N ILE A 14 -22.03 -0.30 4.89
CA ILE A 14 -20.72 -0.71 4.38
C ILE A 14 -20.00 -1.61 5.40
N LEU A 15 -20.00 -1.22 6.68
CA LEU A 15 -19.38 -2.00 7.75
C LEU A 15 -20.03 -3.39 7.89
N PHE A 16 -21.37 -3.45 7.83
CA PHE A 16 -22.13 -4.69 7.87
C PHE A 16 -21.84 -5.57 6.65
N SER A 17 -21.80 -4.98 5.45
CA SER A 17 -21.49 -5.72 4.22
C SER A 17 -20.09 -6.32 4.24
N LEU A 18 -19.13 -5.65 4.86
CA LEU A 18 -17.74 -6.10 4.99
C LEU A 18 -17.50 -6.99 6.22
N GLY A 19 -18.44 -7.02 7.18
CA GLY A 19 -18.26 -7.72 8.46
C GLY A 19 -17.13 -7.13 9.31
N MET A 20 -16.89 -5.81 9.21
CA MET A 20 -15.75 -5.14 9.84
C MET A 20 -16.19 -4.17 10.94
N SER A 21 -15.37 -4.04 11.98
CA SER A 21 -15.47 -2.90 12.89
C SER A 21 -14.98 -1.61 12.22
N VAL A 22 -15.31 -0.46 12.81
CA VAL A 22 -14.79 0.85 12.37
C VAL A 22 -13.26 0.87 12.34
N ASP A 23 -12.61 0.30 13.35
CA ASP A 23 -11.16 0.27 13.46
C ASP A 23 -10.50 -0.66 12.43
N ASP A 24 -11.11 -1.82 12.17
CA ASP A 24 -10.65 -2.75 11.13
C ASP A 24 -10.73 -2.09 9.76
N PHE A 25 -11.89 -1.49 9.44
CA PHE A 25 -12.09 -0.80 8.18
C PHE A 25 -11.10 0.36 8.00
N ALA A 26 -10.87 1.17 9.05
CA ALA A 26 -9.93 2.29 8.98
C ALA A 26 -8.48 1.81 8.78
N ARG A 27 -8.08 0.69 9.40
CA ARG A 27 -6.75 0.07 9.19
C ARG A 27 -6.61 -0.45 7.77
N GLU A 28 -7.62 -1.19 7.30
CA GLU A 28 -7.65 -1.78 5.96
C GLU A 28 -7.62 -0.69 4.89
N ALA A 29 -8.47 0.33 4.99
CA ALA A 29 -8.52 1.45 4.04
C ALA A 29 -7.19 2.21 3.96
N ARG A 30 -6.53 2.49 5.10
CA ARG A 30 -5.18 3.09 5.10
C ARG A 30 -4.16 2.21 4.42
N PHE A 31 -4.20 0.90 4.67
CA PHE A 31 -3.27 -0.04 4.06
C PHE A 31 -3.48 -0.13 2.55
N LEU A 32 -4.72 -0.31 2.08
CA LEU A 32 -5.07 -0.39 0.66
C LEU A 32 -4.72 0.89 -0.09
N LEU A 33 -5.07 2.07 0.45
CA LEU A 33 -4.73 3.35 -0.19
C LEU A 33 -3.21 3.54 -0.30
N SER A 34 -2.48 3.28 0.78
CA SER A 34 -1.01 3.40 0.81
C SER A 34 -0.35 2.42 -0.16
N SER A 35 -0.86 1.19 -0.22
CA SER A 35 -0.37 0.14 -1.11
C SER A 35 -0.65 0.48 -2.57
N LYS A 36 -1.83 1.02 -2.88
CA LYS A 36 -2.16 1.43 -4.24
C LYS A 36 -1.23 2.55 -4.71
N LEU A 37 -1.03 3.57 -3.88
CA LEU A 37 -0.13 4.69 -4.20
C LEU A 37 1.34 4.25 -4.31
N TYR A 38 1.75 3.24 -3.53
CA TYR A 38 3.04 2.59 -3.71
C TYR A 38 3.13 1.91 -5.07
N GLU A 39 2.20 0.99 -5.38
CA GLU A 39 2.14 0.22 -6.62
C GLU A 39 2.21 1.09 -7.89
N ILE A 40 1.60 2.28 -7.87
CA ILE A 40 1.63 3.22 -9.01
C ILE A 40 2.81 4.22 -8.96
N GLY A 41 3.83 3.94 -8.14
CA GLY A 41 5.06 4.74 -8.04
C GLY A 41 4.91 6.13 -7.40
N LYS A 42 3.78 6.45 -6.76
CA LYS A 42 3.53 7.76 -6.13
C LYS A 42 4.06 7.87 -4.71
N LEU A 43 4.18 6.74 -4.02
CA LEU A 43 4.81 6.66 -2.71
C LEU A 43 5.97 5.68 -2.74
N THR A 44 7.04 6.03 -2.01
CA THR A 44 8.07 5.06 -1.65
C THR A 44 7.52 4.09 -0.58
N SER A 45 8.12 2.91 -0.46
CA SER A 45 7.74 1.92 0.58
C SER A 45 7.85 2.50 2.00
N GLY A 46 8.82 3.38 2.27
CA GLY A 46 8.95 4.06 3.56
C GLY A 46 7.81 5.05 3.84
N GLN A 47 7.37 5.80 2.83
CA GLN A 47 6.24 6.72 2.98
C GLN A 47 4.92 5.97 3.17
N ALA A 48 4.67 4.94 2.36
CA ALA A 48 3.47 4.11 2.47
C ALA A 48 3.39 3.40 3.83
N ALA A 49 4.49 2.81 4.30
CA ALA A 49 4.58 2.18 5.62
C ALA A 49 4.25 3.17 6.76
N LYS A 50 4.77 4.40 6.67
CA LYS A 50 4.50 5.45 7.67
C LYS A 50 3.01 5.83 7.73
N ILE A 51 2.32 5.91 6.58
CA ILE A 51 0.89 6.26 6.53
C ILE A 51 0.03 5.18 7.17
N CYS A 52 0.33 3.90 6.93
CA CYS A 52 -0.42 2.79 7.51
C CYS A 52 0.08 2.34 8.89
N GLY A 53 1.04 3.04 9.49
CA GLY A 53 1.54 2.77 10.85
C GLY A 53 2.38 1.48 10.97
N LYS A 54 3.01 1.03 9.88
CA LYS A 54 3.84 -0.18 9.82
C LYS A 54 5.32 0.18 9.73
N SER A 55 6.20 -0.76 10.11
CA SER A 55 7.60 -0.68 9.67
C SER A 55 7.69 -0.88 8.15
N ARG A 56 8.78 -0.44 7.53
CA ARG A 56 8.98 -0.64 6.08
C ARG A 56 8.96 -2.12 5.69
N VAL A 57 9.58 -2.98 6.51
CA VAL A 57 9.62 -4.43 6.26
C VAL A 57 8.23 -5.03 6.39
N ASP A 58 7.50 -4.71 7.45
CA ASP A 58 6.14 -5.23 7.66
C ASP A 58 5.18 -4.79 6.56
N PHE A 59 5.32 -3.55 6.07
CA PHE A 59 4.55 -3.06 4.93
C PHE A 59 4.81 -3.90 3.68
N LEU A 60 6.08 -4.06 3.30
CA LEU A 60 6.45 -4.84 2.10
C LEU A 60 5.96 -6.29 2.20
N LEU A 61 6.15 -6.94 3.36
CA LEU A 61 5.68 -8.32 3.58
C LEU A 61 4.15 -8.44 3.59
N SER A 62 3.40 -7.35 3.81
CA SER A 62 1.93 -7.36 3.76
C SER A 62 1.38 -7.26 2.32
N LEU A 63 2.16 -6.75 1.36
CA LEU A 63 1.69 -6.46 -0.01
C LEU A 63 1.19 -7.69 -0.80
N PRO A 64 1.85 -8.87 -0.72
CA PRO A 64 1.36 -10.06 -1.43
C PRO A 64 -0.06 -10.47 -1.01
N GLY A 65 -0.46 -10.17 0.23
CA GLY A 65 -1.80 -10.48 0.74
C GLY A 65 -2.93 -9.75 0.02
N ILE A 66 -2.63 -8.68 -0.71
CA ILE A 66 -3.59 -7.90 -1.51
C ILE A 66 -3.25 -7.90 -3.01
N GLY A 67 -2.38 -8.81 -3.46
CA GLY A 67 -1.99 -8.95 -4.86
C GLY A 67 -1.01 -7.89 -5.37
N VAL A 68 -0.39 -7.12 -4.49
CA VAL A 68 0.62 -6.12 -4.86
C VAL A 68 2.02 -6.72 -4.74
N SER A 69 2.85 -6.52 -5.77
CA SER A 69 4.24 -6.95 -5.76
C SER A 69 5.08 -6.17 -4.75
N ILE A 70 6.01 -6.86 -4.10
CA ILE A 70 7.05 -6.23 -3.26
C ILE A 70 8.02 -5.41 -4.12
N SER A 71 8.19 -5.80 -5.38
CA SER A 71 8.95 -5.02 -6.35
C SER A 71 8.04 -3.99 -7.00
N ASN A 72 8.31 -2.72 -6.72
CA ASN A 72 7.65 -1.58 -7.35
C ASN A 72 8.53 -1.01 -8.46
N LEU A 73 8.87 -1.88 -9.41
CA LEU A 73 9.44 -1.45 -10.68
C LEU A 73 8.30 -1.12 -11.65
N PRO A 74 8.30 0.08 -12.24
CA PRO A 74 7.41 0.38 -13.35
C PRO A 74 7.62 -0.62 -14.50
N PRO A 75 6.57 -0.97 -15.27
CA PRO A 75 6.70 -1.87 -16.40
C PRO A 75 7.77 -1.39 -17.40
N GLU A 76 7.90 -0.06 -17.58
CA GLU A 76 8.93 0.52 -18.46
C GLU A 76 10.37 0.24 -18.01
N ASN A 77 10.59 -0.17 -16.76
CA ASN A 77 11.91 -0.47 -16.21
C ASN A 77 12.18 -1.97 -16.06
N ALA A 78 11.19 -2.85 -16.28
CA ALA A 78 11.33 -4.29 -16.09
C ALA A 78 12.36 -4.90 -17.06
N ASP A 79 12.33 -4.52 -18.34
CA ASP A 79 13.25 -5.02 -19.36
C ASP A 79 14.70 -4.62 -19.08
N ALA A 80 14.91 -3.41 -18.56
CA ALA A 80 16.24 -2.92 -18.19
C ALA A 80 16.82 -3.75 -17.05
N GLU A 81 16.03 -4.09 -16.02
CA GLU A 81 16.48 -4.88 -14.87
C GLU A 81 16.81 -6.33 -15.25
N ILE A 82 16.00 -6.95 -16.12
CA ILE A 82 16.31 -8.29 -16.69
C ILE A 82 17.65 -8.25 -17.45
N GLY A 83 17.90 -7.18 -18.20
CA GLY A 83 19.19 -6.95 -18.87
C GLY A 83 20.37 -6.89 -17.90
N PHE A 84 20.23 -6.19 -16.77
CA PHE A 84 21.27 -6.12 -15.73
C PHE A 84 21.53 -7.48 -15.06
N MET A 85 20.49 -8.27 -14.81
CA MET A 85 20.64 -9.60 -14.16
C MET A 85 21.29 -10.65 -15.06
N ASN A 86 21.13 -10.54 -16.40
CA ASN A 86 21.76 -11.46 -17.36
C ASN A 86 23.26 -11.17 -17.61
N HIS A 87 23.77 -10.06 -17.08
CA HIS A 87 25.17 -9.62 -17.23
C HIS A 87 25.92 -9.53 -15.89
N ALA A 88 25.33 -9.99 -14.79
CA ALA A 88 25.96 -10.13 -13.47
C ALA A 88 26.31 -11.60 -13.20
#